data_AF-A0A7S2BP53-F1
#
_entry.id   AF-A0A7S2BP53-F1
#
_cell.length_a   1.000
_cell.length_b   1.000
_cell.length_c   1.000
_cell.angle_alpha   90.00
_cell.angle_beta   90.00
_cell.angle_gamma   90.00
#
_symmetry.space_group_name_H-M   'P 1'
#
loop_
_entity.id
_entity.type
_entity.pdbx_description
1 polymer ?
#
loop_
_entity_poly.entity_id
_entity_poly.type
_entity_poly.pdbx_seq_one_letter_code
_entity_poly.pdbx_strand_id
1 'polypeptide(L)'
;AIRGLDLPYNYEAKDDEVVSSALGYVTHLMLMLSKYLQIPLRYQLVYSASRSAVRDRVAPGRETPSPTSNIYPLYRRGVDNARFVTAIEFLQANVRQVLTVRGVHYDEKAHMLKNLNELFKSEIIPELM
;
A
#
# COMPACT_ATOMS: atom_id res chain seq x y z
N ALA A 1 8.53 7.23 -9.16
CA ALA A 1 8.92 5.83 -9.46
C ALA A 1 9.46 5.15 -8.20
N ILE A 2 9.36 3.83 -8.11
CA ILE A 2 9.99 2.98 -7.09
C ILE A 2 10.79 1.90 -7.81
N ARG A 3 12.09 1.74 -7.48
CA ARG A 3 13.00 0.82 -8.20
C ARG A 3 13.01 1.04 -9.73
N GLY A 4 12.89 2.30 -10.18
CA GLY A 4 12.80 2.65 -11.60
C GLY A 4 11.44 2.35 -12.26
N LEU A 5 10.51 1.71 -11.57
CA LEU A 5 9.16 1.48 -12.07
C LEU A 5 8.25 2.65 -11.72
N ASP A 6 7.56 3.15 -12.73
CA ASP A 6 6.58 4.20 -12.55
C ASP A 6 5.27 3.63 -12.00
N LEU A 7 4.71 4.34 -11.01
CA LEU A 7 3.41 4.02 -10.42
C LEU A 7 2.51 5.21 -10.72
N PRO A 8 1.60 5.10 -11.70
CA PRO A 8 0.81 6.23 -12.18
C PRO A 8 -0.35 6.56 -11.22
N TYR A 9 -0.84 7.80 -11.25
CA TYR A 9 -2.08 8.19 -10.56
C TYR A 9 -3.30 7.45 -11.13
N ASN A 10 -3.36 7.33 -12.46
CA ASN A 10 -4.33 6.49 -13.14
C ASN A 10 -3.66 5.14 -13.47
N TYR A 11 -3.97 4.13 -12.65
CA TYR A 11 -3.42 2.78 -12.82
C TYR A 11 -3.77 2.14 -14.15
N GLU A 12 -4.86 2.55 -14.81
CA GLU A 12 -5.30 1.99 -16.10
C GLU A 12 -4.46 2.47 -17.29
N ALA A 13 -3.77 3.60 -17.14
CA ALA A 13 -2.98 4.22 -18.21
C ALA A 13 -1.62 3.54 -18.46
N LYS A 14 -1.32 2.43 -17.76
CA LYS A 14 -0.01 1.78 -17.80
C LYS A 14 -0.14 0.26 -17.79
N ASP A 15 0.93 -0.41 -18.22
CA ASP A 15 1.04 -1.86 -18.25
C ASP A 15 0.80 -2.48 -16.86
N ASP A 16 -0.10 -3.46 -16.80
CA ASP A 16 -0.46 -4.23 -15.61
C ASP A 16 0.75 -4.81 -14.87
N GLU A 17 1.77 -5.28 -15.59
CA GLU A 17 2.97 -5.89 -15.02
C GLU A 17 3.85 -4.85 -14.34
N VAL A 18 3.97 -3.66 -14.92
CA VAL A 18 4.69 -2.53 -14.34
C VAL A 18 3.99 -2.05 -13.07
N VAL A 19 2.66 -1.85 -13.14
CA VAL A 19 1.85 -1.38 -12.00
C VAL A 19 1.90 -2.39 -10.86
N SER A 20 1.64 -3.66 -11.13
CA SER A 20 1.63 -4.71 -10.11
C SER A 20 3.00 -4.93 -9.47
N SER A 21 4.09 -4.84 -10.24
CA SER A 21 5.45 -4.91 -9.71
C SER A 21 5.78 -3.72 -8.81
N ALA A 22 5.41 -2.50 -9.22
CA ALA A 22 5.59 -1.29 -8.40
C ALA A 22 4.80 -1.37 -7.09
N LEU A 23 3.54 -1.81 -7.13
CA LEU A 23 2.72 -2.04 -5.93
C LEU A 23 3.30 -3.15 -5.03
N GLY A 24 3.89 -4.18 -5.62
CA GLY A 24 4.64 -5.21 -4.90
C GLY A 24 5.82 -4.62 -4.11
N TYR A 25 6.59 -3.72 -4.70
CA TYR A 25 7.66 -3.01 -3.99
C TYR A 25 7.13 -2.12 -2.86
N VAL A 26 6.04 -1.38 -3.08
CA VAL A 26 5.41 -0.58 -2.03
C VAL A 26 4.93 -1.47 -0.87
N THR A 27 4.33 -2.62 -1.18
CA THR A 27 3.89 -3.60 -0.18
C THR A 27 5.04 -4.10 0.66
N HIS A 28 6.16 -4.48 0.02
CA HIS A 28 7.37 -4.92 0.71
C HIS A 28 7.93 -3.82 1.61
N LEU A 29 8.03 -2.60 1.09
CA LEU A 29 8.51 -1.44 1.82
C LEU A 29 7.66 -1.18 3.08
N MET A 30 6.34 -1.17 2.95
CA MET A 30 5.43 -0.95 4.07
C MET A 30 5.55 -2.04 5.14
N LEU A 31 5.77 -3.30 4.75
CA LEU A 31 6.05 -4.37 5.71
C LEU A 31 7.36 -4.14 6.47
N MET A 32 8.40 -3.62 5.82
CA MET A 32 9.65 -3.27 6.49
C MET A 32 9.46 -2.08 7.44
N LEU A 33 8.80 -1.01 6.97
CA LEU A 33 8.49 0.18 7.79
C LEU A 33 7.68 -0.21 9.03
N SER A 34 6.65 -1.02 8.89
CA SER A 34 5.85 -1.54 10.01
C SER A 34 6.71 -2.25 11.06
N LYS A 35 7.64 -3.10 10.63
CA LYS A 35 8.54 -3.84 11.53
C LYS A 35 9.54 -2.93 12.23
N TYR A 36 10.22 -2.05 11.48
CA TYR A 36 11.26 -1.18 12.04
C TYR A 36 10.70 -0.07 12.93
N LEU A 37 9.58 0.54 12.54
CA LEU A 37 8.91 1.59 13.33
C LEU A 37 8.01 1.03 14.43
N GLN A 38 7.85 -0.30 14.49
CA GLN A 38 6.97 -1.01 15.43
C GLN A 38 5.49 -0.56 15.35
N ILE A 39 5.02 -0.23 14.13
CA ILE A 39 3.65 0.22 13.88
C ILE A 39 2.84 -0.94 13.26
N PRO A 40 1.85 -1.52 13.96
CA PRO A 40 0.99 -2.54 13.37
C PRO A 40 0.08 -1.91 12.30
N LEU A 41 0.04 -2.50 11.11
CA LEU A 41 -0.80 -2.01 10.00
C LEU A 41 -2.26 -2.44 10.18
N ARG A 42 -3.21 -1.51 9.99
CA ARG A 42 -4.66 -1.77 10.05
C ARG A 42 -5.08 -2.86 9.08
N TYR A 43 -4.64 -2.75 7.83
CA TYR A 43 -4.90 -3.75 6.81
C TYR A 43 -3.66 -4.63 6.65
N GLN A 44 -3.82 -5.94 6.78
CA GLN A 44 -2.68 -6.85 6.68
C GLN A 44 -2.15 -6.88 5.25
N LEU A 45 -0.85 -6.65 5.08
CA LEU A 45 -0.19 -6.80 3.78
C LEU A 45 0.24 -8.25 3.55
N VAL A 46 -0.07 -8.79 2.37
CA VAL A 46 0.36 -10.11 1.88
C VAL A 46 1.32 -9.88 0.73
N TYR A 47 2.61 -9.96 1.02
CA TYR A 47 3.64 -9.76 0.00
C TYR A 47 3.82 -11.03 -0.85
N SER A 48 3.74 -10.85 -2.17
CA SER A 48 4.00 -11.89 -3.17
C SER A 48 4.48 -11.26 -4.47
N ALA A 49 5.50 -10.38 -4.39
CA ALA A 49 6.01 -9.60 -5.52
C ALA A 49 4.88 -8.93 -6.34
N SER A 50 4.81 -9.15 -7.66
CA SER A 50 3.75 -8.63 -8.55
C SER A 50 2.36 -9.23 -8.29
N ARG A 51 2.24 -10.20 -7.39
CA ARG A 51 0.98 -10.83 -6.96
C ARG A 51 0.62 -10.48 -5.51
N SER A 52 1.18 -9.40 -4.98
CA SER A 52 0.88 -8.93 -3.62
C SER A 52 -0.60 -8.56 -3.46
N ALA A 53 -1.07 -8.56 -2.21
CA ALA A 53 -2.46 -8.30 -1.86
C ALA A 53 -2.58 -7.64 -0.47
N VAL A 54 -3.78 -7.14 -0.17
CA VAL A 54 -4.15 -6.58 1.13
C VAL A 54 -5.30 -7.40 1.71
N ARG A 55 -5.23 -7.75 3.00
CA ARG A 55 -6.28 -8.47 3.71
C ARG A 55 -6.93 -7.60 4.77
N ASP A 56 -8.24 -7.45 4.70
CA ASP A 56 -9.04 -6.86 5.78
C ASP A 56 -9.37 -7.93 6.83
N ARG A 57 -8.87 -7.76 8.05
CA ARG A 57 -9.12 -8.69 9.16
C ARG A 57 -10.35 -8.34 10.00
N VAL A 58 -10.90 -7.14 9.82
CA VAL A 58 -11.95 -6.59 10.69
C VAL A 58 -13.29 -6.51 9.99
N ALA A 59 -13.33 -6.51 8.65
CA ALA A 59 -14.59 -6.59 7.91
C ALA A 59 -15.41 -7.81 8.40
N PRO A 60 -16.56 -7.61 9.07
CA PRO A 60 -17.44 -8.71 9.40
C PRO A 60 -17.84 -9.34 8.07
N GLY A 61 -17.65 -10.65 7.96
CA GLY A 61 -17.91 -11.38 6.73
C GLY A 61 -19.29 -11.00 6.19
N ARG A 62 -19.32 -10.39 5.00
CA ARG A 62 -20.54 -10.28 4.20
C ARG A 62 -20.98 -11.69 3.82
N GLU A 63 -21.72 -12.34 4.71
CA GLU A 63 -22.65 -13.47 4.55
C GLU A 63 -22.18 -14.73 3.81
N THR A 64 -20.93 -14.80 3.31
CA THR A 64 -20.35 -15.98 2.69
C THR A 64 -18.87 -16.11 3.09
N PRO A 65 -18.52 -17.10 3.92
CA PRO A 65 -17.15 -17.31 4.38
C PRO A 65 -16.36 -18.02 3.28
N SER A 66 -15.94 -17.29 2.24
CA SER A 66 -14.80 -17.73 1.43
C SER A 66 -13.51 -17.24 2.10
N PRO A 67 -12.50 -18.11 2.34
CA PRO A 67 -11.20 -17.71 2.89
C PRO A 67 -10.47 -16.60 2.09
N THR A 68 -10.92 -16.33 0.86
CA THR A 68 -10.36 -15.31 -0.02
C THR A 68 -11.23 -14.06 -0.18
N SER A 69 -12.43 -14.00 0.43
CA SER A 69 -13.35 -12.86 0.25
C SER A 69 -12.78 -11.56 0.82
N ASN A 70 -11.94 -11.66 1.86
CA ASN A 70 -11.28 -10.52 2.49
C ASN A 70 -9.87 -10.21 1.94
N ILE A 71 -9.41 -10.91 0.90
CA ILE A 71 -8.10 -10.68 0.26
C ILE A 71 -8.30 -9.89 -1.03
N TYR A 72 -7.79 -8.67 -1.07
CA TYR A 72 -7.93 -7.73 -2.16
C TYR A 72 -6.60 -7.64 -2.93
N PRO A 73 -6.56 -7.99 -4.23
CA PRO A 73 -5.33 -8.08 -5.01
C PRO A 73 -4.78 -6.69 -5.37
N LEU A 74 -3.45 -6.52 -5.33
CA LEU A 74 -2.76 -5.30 -5.81
C LEU A 74 -2.28 -5.46 -7.26
N TYR A 75 -3.06 -6.16 -8.07
CA TYR A 75 -2.86 -6.38 -9.50
C TYR A 75 -4.22 -6.49 -10.18
N ARG A 76 -4.30 -6.23 -11.49
CA ARG A 76 -5.55 -6.25 -12.27
C ARG A 76 -5.77 -7.54 -13.05
N ARG A 77 -4.70 -8.09 -13.64
CA ARG A 77 -4.79 -9.29 -14.47
C ARG A 77 -5.43 -10.47 -13.74
N GLY A 78 -6.58 -10.91 -14.26
CA GLY A 78 -7.32 -12.08 -13.81
C GLY A 78 -8.15 -11.89 -12.54
N VAL A 79 -8.43 -10.63 -12.14
CA VAL A 79 -9.24 -10.31 -10.95
C VAL A 79 -10.22 -9.17 -11.23
N ASP A 80 -11.23 -9.06 -10.38
CA ASP A 80 -12.20 -7.96 -10.42
C ASP A 80 -11.54 -6.61 -10.10
N ASN A 81 -11.71 -5.64 -11.01
CA ASN A 81 -11.13 -4.31 -10.91
C ASN A 81 -11.62 -3.56 -9.65
N ALA A 82 -12.87 -3.77 -9.22
CA ALA A 82 -13.39 -3.13 -8.00
C ALA A 82 -12.57 -3.57 -6.77
N ARG A 83 -12.18 -4.84 -6.70
CA ARG A 83 -11.34 -5.36 -5.61
C ARG A 83 -9.92 -4.80 -5.67
N PHE A 84 -9.38 -4.58 -6.87
CA PHE A 84 -8.10 -3.91 -7.05
C PHE A 84 -8.14 -2.46 -6.54
N VAL A 85 -9.16 -1.70 -6.91
CA VAL A 85 -9.35 -0.31 -6.42
C VAL A 85 -9.44 -0.29 -4.89
N THR A 86 -10.24 -1.17 -4.29
CA THR A 86 -10.30 -1.30 -2.81
C THR A 86 -8.96 -1.67 -2.19
N ALA A 87 -8.17 -2.55 -2.83
CA ALA A 87 -6.82 -2.90 -2.35
C ALA A 87 -5.90 -1.67 -2.29
N ILE A 88 -5.96 -0.79 -3.30
CA ILE A 88 -5.21 0.46 -3.33
C ILE A 88 -5.63 1.38 -2.18
N GLU A 89 -6.92 1.56 -1.95
CA GLU A 89 -7.44 2.39 -0.86
C GLU A 89 -6.96 1.90 0.52
N PHE A 90 -6.95 0.57 0.73
CA PHE A 90 -6.43 -0.02 1.97
C PHE A 90 -4.92 0.18 2.12
N LEU A 91 -4.14 0.04 1.04
CA LEU A 91 -2.72 0.32 1.06
C LEU A 91 -2.44 1.81 1.35
N GLN A 92 -3.19 2.73 0.74
CA GLN A 92 -3.12 4.17 1.02
C GLN A 92 -3.48 4.49 2.47
N ALA A 93 -4.50 3.82 3.03
CA ALA A 93 -4.88 3.97 4.42
C ALA A 93 -3.78 3.50 5.38
N ASN A 94 -3.06 2.41 5.05
CA ASN A 94 -1.88 2.01 5.81
C ASN A 94 -0.75 3.05 5.73
N VAL A 95 -0.52 3.66 4.55
CA VAL A 95 0.47 4.76 4.41
C VAL A 95 0.06 5.95 5.27
N ARG A 96 -1.20 6.39 5.19
CA ARG A 96 -1.76 7.45 6.04
C ARG A 96 -1.55 7.15 7.52
N GLN A 97 -1.87 5.93 7.96
CA GLN A 97 -1.67 5.50 9.34
C GLN A 97 -0.22 5.67 9.78
N VAL A 98 0.75 5.16 9.00
CA VAL A 98 2.17 5.27 9.35
C VAL A 98 2.62 6.73 9.44
N LEU A 99 2.27 7.57 8.47
CA LEU A 99 2.59 9.00 8.50
C LEU A 99 2.00 9.68 9.75
N THR A 100 0.72 9.45 10.03
CA THR A 100 0.03 10.02 11.21
C THR A 100 0.70 9.63 12.51
N VAL A 101 1.04 8.34 12.69
CA VAL A 101 1.71 7.86 13.91
C VAL A 101 3.10 8.48 14.08
N ARG A 102 3.79 8.78 12.98
CA ARG A 102 5.11 9.45 12.99
C ARG A 102 5.02 10.98 13.01
N GLY A 103 3.83 11.55 13.14
CA GLY A 103 3.65 13.01 13.16
C GLY A 103 3.88 13.70 11.82
N VAL A 104 3.90 12.95 10.71
CA VAL A 104 4.08 13.48 9.36
C VAL A 104 2.72 13.75 8.72
N HIS A 105 2.55 14.92 8.10
CA HIS A 105 1.31 15.27 7.40
C HIS A 105 1.09 14.37 6.16
N TYR A 106 -0.10 13.79 6.05
CA TYR A 106 -0.54 13.06 4.86
C TYR A 106 -1.33 13.99 3.93
N ASP A 107 -0.83 14.21 2.71
CA ASP A 107 -1.53 14.99 1.69
C ASP A 107 -2.43 14.05 0.86
N GLU A 108 -3.75 14.21 1.00
CA GLU A 108 -4.78 13.44 0.30
C GLU A 108 -4.74 13.60 -1.23
N LYS A 109 -4.17 14.70 -1.73
CA LYS A 109 -4.05 14.97 -3.18
C LYS A 109 -2.70 14.50 -3.72
N ALA A 110 -1.73 14.20 -2.86
CA ALA A 110 -0.43 13.72 -3.26
C ALA A 110 -0.46 12.24 -3.67
N HIS A 111 0.43 11.88 -4.60
CA HIS A 111 0.73 10.49 -4.87
C HIS A 111 1.22 9.77 -3.61
N MET A 112 0.83 8.50 -3.42
CA MET A 112 1.27 7.70 -2.27
C MET A 112 2.80 7.66 -2.12
N LEU A 113 3.54 7.56 -3.23
CA LEU A 113 5.01 7.60 -3.21
C LEU A 113 5.57 8.95 -2.74
N LYS A 114 4.86 10.07 -2.99
CA LYS A 114 5.24 11.39 -2.47
C LYS A 114 5.04 11.42 -0.95
N ASN A 115 3.92 10.92 -0.44
CA ASN A 115 3.69 10.80 1.00
C ASN A 115 4.76 9.91 1.69
N LEU A 116 5.10 8.77 1.09
CA LEU A 116 6.18 7.91 1.61
C LEU A 116 7.55 8.61 1.59
N ASN A 117 7.83 9.44 0.58
CA ASN A 117 9.05 10.22 0.52
C ASN A 117 9.14 11.27 1.64
N GLU A 118 8.02 11.92 2.00
CA GLU A 118 7.99 12.83 3.16
C GLU A 118 8.28 12.11 4.48
N LEU A 119 7.79 10.87 4.65
CA LEU A 119 8.17 10.03 5.78
C LEU A 119 9.69 9.75 5.79
N PHE A 120 10.30 9.37 4.67
CA PHE A 120 11.75 9.13 4.66
C PHE A 120 12.56 10.38 4.99
N LYS A 121 12.13 11.56 4.52
CA LYS A 121 12.78 12.82 4.88
C LYS A 121 12.74 13.05 6.40
N SER A 122 11.60 12.79 7.06
CA SER A 122 11.49 12.98 8.51
C SER A 122 12.29 11.96 9.32
N GLU A 123 12.52 10.75 8.80
CA GLU A 123 13.28 9.70 9.50
C GLU A 123 14.79 9.76 9.26
N ILE A 124 15.23 10.18 8.06
CA ILE A 124 16.64 10.11 7.63
C ILE A 124 17.38 11.42 7.88
N ILE A 125 16.69 12.55 7.88
CA ILE A 125 17.30 13.84 8.21
C ILE A 125 17.18 13.99 9.73
N PRO A 126 18.28 13.86 10.49
CA PRO A 126 18.25 14.25 11.88
C PRO A 126 18.05 15.76 11.86
N GLU A 127 16.90 16.25 12.30
CA GLU A 127 16.91 17.58 12.88
C GLU A 127 17.96 17.54 13.99
N LEU A 128 18.89 18.48 13.91
CA LEU A 128 19.92 18.75 14.89
C LEU A 128 19.27 18.77 16.29
N MET A 129 19.30 17.63 16.98
CA MET A 129 19.12 17.54 18.43
C MET A 129 20.48 17.71 19.10
#